data_AF-A0A956HYE0-F1
#
_entry.id   AF-A0A956HYE0-F1
#
_cell.length_a   1.000
_cell.length_b   1.000
_cell.length_c   1.000
_cell.angle_alpha   90.00
_cell.angle_beta   90.00
_cell.angle_gamma   90.00
#
_symmetry.space_group_name_H-M   'P 1'
#
loop_
_entity.id
_entity.type
_entity.pdbx_description
1 polymer ?
#
loop_
_entity_poly.entity_id
_entity_poly.type
_entity_poly.pdbx_seq_one_letter_code
_entity_poly.pdbx_strand_id
1 'polypeptide(L)'
;MQQSSLTLQHVIEQVSQEKGIDPKILVEATEQAILTAAKRTFGPDRELEARFNDETGWVDLYQYMTVVEEVDDDEREISAEDAKRLGLDAELGEELGFQVFYRDEDADQARKQDKEFGDLLQLRQHRHGFGRIAAQTAKQVI
;
A
#
# COMPACT_ATOMS: atom_id res chain seq x y z
N MET A 1 -9.50 -23.73 18.07
CA MET A 1 -8.06 -23.46 18.17
C MET A 1 -7.72 -22.56 17.00
N GLN A 2 -7.50 -21.27 17.23
CA GLN A 2 -7.11 -20.37 16.15
C GLN A 2 -5.71 -20.79 15.69
N GLN A 3 -5.61 -21.16 14.42
CA GLN A 3 -4.33 -21.34 13.75
C GLN A 3 -3.68 -19.95 13.74
N SER A 4 -2.67 -19.75 14.59
CA SER A 4 -1.86 -18.53 14.61
C SER A 4 -1.07 -18.47 13.30
N SER A 5 -1.69 -17.92 12.26
CA SER A 5 -0.93 -17.39 11.13
C SER A 5 -0.07 -16.26 11.70
N LEU A 6 1.23 -16.31 11.44
CA LEU A 6 2.21 -15.38 12.00
C LEU A 6 1.99 -14.00 11.33
N THR A 7 1.21 -13.12 11.97
CA THR A 7 0.99 -11.75 11.47
C THR A 7 2.12 -10.83 11.89
N LEU A 8 2.27 -9.72 11.18
CA LEU A 8 3.25 -8.68 11.55
C LEU A 8 2.98 -8.15 12.97
N GLN A 9 1.71 -7.99 13.37
CA GLN A 9 1.33 -7.61 14.73
C GLN A 9 1.94 -8.52 15.80
N HIS A 10 1.85 -9.84 15.63
CA HIS A 10 2.42 -10.79 16.60
C HIS A 10 3.94 -10.65 16.71
N VAL A 11 4.62 -10.37 15.60
CA VAL A 11 6.09 -10.16 15.57
C VAL A 11 6.45 -8.86 16.31
N ILE A 12 5.69 -7.78 16.09
CA ILE A 12 5.85 -6.50 16.78
C ILE A 12 5.67 -6.67 18.29
N GLU A 13 4.62 -7.37 18.73
CA GLU A 13 4.35 -7.61 20.15
C GLU A 13 5.47 -8.41 20.81
N GLN A 14 5.96 -9.45 20.13
CA GLN A 14 7.06 -10.26 20.64
C GLN A 14 8.34 -9.41 20.82
N VAL A 15 8.73 -8.64 19.80
CA VAL A 15 9.94 -7.82 19.87
C VAL A 15 9.80 -6.68 20.86
N SER A 16 8.61 -6.08 20.98
CA SER A 16 8.33 -5.09 22.01
C SER A 16 8.60 -5.64 23.42
N GLN A 17 8.13 -6.85 23.71
CA GLN A 17 8.37 -7.52 25.00
C GLN A 17 9.85 -7.87 25.21
N GLU A 18 10.53 -8.38 24.19
CA GLU A 18 11.94 -8.78 24.27
C GLU A 18 12.90 -7.59 24.41
N LYS A 19 12.60 -6.48 23.74
CA LYS A 19 13.49 -5.30 23.66
C LYS A 19 13.06 -4.16 24.57
N GLY A 20 11.86 -4.22 25.14
CA GLY A 20 11.28 -3.13 25.93
C GLY A 20 10.97 -1.87 25.12
N ILE A 21 10.66 -2.02 23.83
CA ILE A 21 10.35 -0.91 22.91
C ILE A 21 8.83 -0.76 22.82
N ASP A 22 8.32 0.48 22.79
CA ASP A 22 6.89 0.72 22.59
C ASP A 22 6.43 0.14 21.23
N PRO A 23 5.40 -0.73 21.19
CA PRO A 23 4.87 -1.26 19.94
C PRO A 23 4.58 -0.19 18.88
N LYS A 24 4.15 1.01 19.29
CA LYS A 24 3.88 2.11 18.36
C LYS A 24 5.11 2.56 17.60
N ILE A 25 6.27 2.61 18.26
CA ILE A 25 7.54 2.97 17.62
C ILE A 25 7.90 1.92 16.55
N LEU A 26 7.68 0.63 16.84
CA LEU A 26 7.94 -0.46 15.90
C LEU A 26 6.96 -0.42 14.72
N VAL A 27 5.68 -0.11 14.96
CA VAL A 27 4.67 0.10 13.92
C VAL A 27 5.08 1.23 12.99
N GLU A 28 5.33 2.43 13.53
CA GLU A 28 5.72 3.62 12.76
C GLU A 28 6.99 3.36 11.95
N ALA A 29 8.01 2.74 12.56
CA ALA A 29 9.24 2.39 11.86
C ALA A 29 8.98 1.40 10.70
N THR A 30 8.05 0.46 10.89
CA THR A 30 7.72 -0.54 9.87
C THR A 30 6.93 0.08 8.71
N GLU A 31 5.96 0.94 8.99
CA GLU A 31 5.25 1.74 7.98
C GLU A 31 6.24 2.54 7.13
N GLN A 32 7.15 3.30 7.76
CA GLN A 32 8.14 4.11 7.05
C GLN A 32 9.10 3.28 6.20
N ALA A 33 9.52 2.11 6.70
CA ALA A 33 10.40 1.22 5.96
C ALA A 33 9.68 0.61 4.74
N ILE A 34 8.43 0.17 4.90
CA ILE A 34 7.62 -0.35 3.80
C ILE A 34 7.33 0.74 2.77
N LEU A 35 6.99 1.95 3.21
CA LEU A 35 6.80 3.11 2.32
C LEU A 35 8.06 3.40 1.50
N THR A 36 9.23 3.39 2.15
CA THR A 36 10.52 3.59 1.48
C THR A 36 10.78 2.51 0.43
N ALA A 37 10.49 1.25 0.76
CA ALA A 37 10.60 0.15 -0.20
C ALA A 37 9.61 0.30 -1.36
N ALA A 38 8.37 0.70 -1.05
CA ALA A 38 7.30 0.91 -2.03
C ALA A 38 7.68 1.99 -3.05
N LYS A 39 8.16 3.15 -2.61
CA LYS A 39 8.62 4.23 -3.49
C LYS A 39 9.73 3.78 -4.44
N ARG A 40 10.65 2.93 -3.96
CA ARG A 40 11.73 2.36 -4.81
C ARG A 40 11.23 1.34 -5.82
N THR A 41 10.12 0.67 -5.54
CA THR A 41 9.55 -0.37 -6.40
C THR A 41 8.55 0.17 -7.39
N PHE A 42 7.62 1.00 -6.95
CA PHE A 42 6.46 1.45 -7.72
C PHE A 42 6.67 2.80 -8.40
N GLY A 43 7.56 3.64 -7.90
CA GLY A 43 7.80 4.98 -8.44
C GLY A 43 8.13 5.95 -7.30
N PRO A 44 9.25 6.68 -7.36
CA PRO A 44 9.66 7.57 -6.27
C PRO A 44 8.77 8.80 -6.14
N ASP A 45 8.14 9.21 -7.24
CA ASP A 45 7.33 10.42 -7.35
C ASP A 45 5.84 10.16 -7.11
N ARG A 46 5.41 8.89 -7.07
CA ARG A 46 4.05 8.51 -6.70
C ARG A 46 3.70 8.95 -5.27
N GLU A 47 2.48 9.42 -5.11
CA GLU A 47 1.92 9.66 -3.79
C GLU A 47 1.50 8.32 -3.17
N LEU A 48 2.29 7.85 -2.21
CA LEU A 48 2.11 6.55 -1.56
C LEU A 48 2.01 6.72 -0.05
N GLU A 49 1.10 5.98 0.56
CA GLU A 49 0.94 5.91 2.02
C GLU A 49 1.02 4.46 2.48
N ALA A 50 1.87 4.18 3.47
CA ALA A 50 1.89 2.90 4.15
C ALA A 50 1.30 3.08 5.54
N ARG A 51 0.30 2.27 5.89
CA ARG A 51 -0.42 2.37 7.16
C ARG A 51 -0.68 1.00 7.76
N PHE A 52 -0.36 0.85 9.03
CA PHE A 52 -0.66 -0.35 9.79
C PHE A 52 -2.16 -0.45 10.04
N ASN A 53 -2.69 -1.63 9.80
CA ASN A 53 -4.08 -1.97 9.97
C ASN A 53 -4.19 -2.91 11.18
N ASP A 54 -4.73 -2.38 12.28
CA ASP A 54 -4.90 -3.13 13.53
C ASP A 54 -5.87 -4.32 13.41
N GLU A 55 -6.76 -4.31 12.41
CA GLU A 55 -7.72 -5.40 12.19
C GLU A 55 -7.06 -6.59 11.47
N THR A 56 -6.22 -6.30 10.46
CA THR A 56 -5.52 -7.34 9.70
C THR A 56 -4.19 -7.72 10.33
N GLY A 57 -3.60 -6.83 11.13
CA GLY A 57 -2.29 -6.97 11.73
C GLY A 57 -1.15 -6.86 10.71
N TRP A 58 -1.36 -6.12 9.61
CA TRP A 58 -0.41 -5.90 8.51
C TRP A 58 -0.34 -4.42 8.11
N VAL A 59 0.64 -4.06 7.30
CA VAL A 59 0.74 -2.71 6.72
C VAL A 59 0.05 -2.69 5.35
N ASP A 60 -1.02 -1.92 5.22
CA ASP A 60 -1.63 -1.62 3.95
C ASP A 60 -0.85 -0.53 3.22
N LEU A 61 -0.84 -0.57 1.89
CA LEU A 61 -0.20 0.41 1.03
C LEU A 61 -1.28 1.02 0.14
N TYR A 62 -1.30 2.34 0.00
CA TYR A 62 -2.21 3.07 -0.86
C TYR A 62 -1.43 3.95 -1.83
N GLN A 63 -1.95 4.09 -3.06
CA GLN A 63 -1.58 5.14 -3.99
C GLN A 63 -2.70 6.18 -4.03
N TYR A 64 -2.35 7.46 -3.92
CA TYR A 64 -3.29 8.56 -4.07
C TYR A 64 -3.12 9.24 -5.43
N MET A 65 -4.25 9.63 -6.01
CA MET A 65 -4.29 10.40 -7.25
C MET A 65 -5.24 11.58 -7.10
N THR A 66 -4.79 12.77 -7.48
CA THR A 66 -5.61 13.99 -7.45
C THR A 66 -6.46 14.10 -8.71
N VAL A 67 -7.74 14.42 -8.56
CA VAL A 67 -8.65 14.65 -9.68
C VAL A 67 -8.40 16.03 -10.27
N VAL A 68 -8.04 16.09 -11.55
CA VAL A 68 -7.68 17.32 -12.27
C VAL A 68 -8.49 17.49 -13.55
N GLU A 69 -8.41 18.66 -14.17
CA GLU A 69 -9.04 18.91 -15.47
C GLU A 69 -8.17 18.37 -16.62
N GLU A 70 -6.88 18.73 -16.60
CA GLU A 70 -5.87 18.25 -17.54
C GLU A 70 -4.77 17.53 -16.75
N VAL A 71 -4.39 16.33 -17.19
CA VAL A 71 -3.38 15.50 -16.52
C VAL A 71 -1.99 15.92 -17.00
N ASP A 72 -1.14 16.36 -16.08
CA ASP A 72 0.27 16.65 -16.29
C ASP A 72 1.18 15.51 -15.78
N ASP A 73 0.75 14.82 -14.70
CA ASP A 73 1.48 13.70 -14.08
C ASP A 73 0.59 12.45 -13.98
N ASP A 74 0.79 11.47 -14.87
CA ASP A 74 -0.03 10.26 -14.94
C ASP A 74 0.18 9.28 -13.77
N GLU A 75 1.20 9.51 -12.92
CA GLU A 75 1.43 8.73 -11.71
C GLU A 75 0.68 9.28 -10.49
N ARG A 76 0.24 10.54 -10.55
CA ARG A 76 -0.34 11.27 -9.41
C ARG A 76 -1.69 11.91 -9.71
N GLU A 77 -2.11 11.95 -10.97
CA GLU A 77 -3.29 12.70 -11.38
C GLU A 77 -4.21 11.85 -12.27
N ILE A 78 -5.49 12.15 -12.16
CA ILE A 78 -6.54 11.54 -12.97
C ILE A 78 -7.50 12.64 -13.44
N SER A 79 -7.88 12.62 -14.72
CA SER A 79 -8.85 13.59 -15.20
C SER A 79 -10.23 13.32 -14.58
N ALA A 80 -11.01 14.37 -14.31
CA ALA A 80 -12.40 14.23 -13.84
C ALA A 80 -13.25 13.41 -14.83
N GLU A 81 -12.95 13.50 -16.13
CA GLU A 81 -13.59 12.68 -17.16
C GLU A 81 -13.26 11.19 -16.98
N ASP A 82 -11.98 10.85 -16.77
CA ASP A 82 -11.55 9.47 -16.57
C ASP A 82 -12.06 8.89 -15.26
N ALA A 83 -12.02 9.66 -14.17
CA ALA A 83 -12.59 9.27 -12.88
C ALA A 83 -14.06 8.89 -13.04
N LYS A 84 -14.85 9.74 -13.70
CA LYS A 84 -16.26 9.48 -13.98
C LYS A 84 -16.46 8.26 -14.89
N ARG A 85 -15.63 8.09 -15.92
CA ARG A 85 -15.67 6.92 -16.83
C ARG A 85 -15.39 5.61 -16.09
N LEU A 86 -14.54 5.66 -15.08
CA LEU A 86 -14.22 4.54 -14.19
C LEU A 86 -15.25 4.35 -13.06
N GLY A 87 -16.30 5.17 -13.01
CA GLY A 87 -17.34 5.09 -11.98
C GLY A 87 -16.90 5.59 -10.60
N LEU A 88 -15.82 6.37 -10.54
CA LEU A 88 -15.33 7.00 -9.33
C LEU A 88 -16.09 8.32 -9.13
N ASP A 89 -16.81 8.41 -8.03
CA ASP A 89 -17.55 9.62 -7.64
C ASP A 89 -16.60 10.56 -6.90
N ALA A 90 -16.01 11.50 -7.64
CA ALA A 90 -15.10 12.51 -7.10
C ALA A 90 -15.16 13.83 -7.87
N GLU A 91 -14.92 14.91 -7.15
CA GLU A 91 -14.88 16.28 -7.68
C GLU A 91 -13.45 16.73 -8.00
N LEU A 92 -13.32 17.79 -8.81
CA LEU A 92 -12.02 18.40 -9.10
C LEU A 92 -11.31 18.83 -7.82
N GLY A 93 -10.04 18.44 -7.68
CA GLY A 93 -9.20 18.70 -6.52
C GLY A 93 -9.32 17.66 -5.41
N GLU A 94 -10.23 16.69 -5.50
CA GLU A 94 -10.29 15.58 -4.54
C GLU A 94 -9.19 14.54 -4.78
N GLU A 95 -8.86 13.78 -3.73
CA GLU A 95 -7.89 12.69 -3.79
C GLU A 95 -8.60 11.33 -3.78
N LEU A 96 -8.26 10.49 -4.75
CA LEU A 96 -8.72 9.12 -4.87
C LEU A 96 -7.62 8.18 -4.37
N GLY A 97 -7.94 7.41 -3.33
CA GLY A 97 -7.03 6.41 -2.75
C GLY A 97 -7.29 5.00 -3.31
N PHE A 98 -6.23 4.37 -3.82
CA PHE A 98 -6.26 3.02 -4.36
C PHE A 98 -5.34 2.11 -3.56
N GLN A 99 -5.87 1.06 -2.94
CA GLN A 99 -5.06 0.11 -2.20
C GLN A 99 -4.15 -0.68 -3.15
N VAL A 100 -2.85 -0.70 -2.87
CA VAL A 100 -1.86 -1.51 -3.59
C VAL A 100 -1.83 -2.89 -2.98
N PHE A 101 -2.55 -3.84 -3.57
CA PHE A 101 -2.55 -5.23 -3.13
C PHE A 101 -1.23 -5.91 -3.51
N TYR A 102 -0.38 -6.20 -2.51
CA TYR A 102 0.96 -6.75 -2.74
C TYR A 102 1.24 -8.09 -2.07
N ARG A 103 0.35 -8.54 -1.19
CA ARG A 103 0.49 -9.82 -0.47
C ARG A 103 -0.09 -10.93 -1.32
N ASP A 104 0.44 -12.15 -1.16
CA ASP A 104 0.01 -13.30 -1.94
C ASP A 104 -1.48 -13.64 -1.71
N GLU A 105 -1.97 -13.41 -0.49
CA GLU A 105 -3.38 -13.60 -0.11
C GLU A 105 -4.35 -12.62 -0.79
N ASP A 106 -3.86 -11.47 -1.27
CA ASP A 106 -4.66 -10.45 -1.95
C ASP A 106 -4.65 -10.62 -3.48
N ALA A 107 -4.15 -11.73 -4.01
CA ALA A 107 -3.92 -11.93 -5.44
C ALA A 107 -5.19 -11.77 -6.29
N ASP A 108 -6.35 -12.17 -5.77
CA ASP A 108 -7.62 -12.04 -6.49
C ASP A 108 -8.12 -10.59 -6.51
N GLN A 109 -7.92 -9.84 -5.43
CA GLN A 109 -8.20 -8.40 -5.35
C GLN A 109 -7.29 -7.63 -6.30
N ALA A 110 -5.99 -7.92 -6.28
CA ALA A 110 -4.99 -7.41 -7.22
C ALA A 110 -5.43 -7.63 -8.67
N ARG A 111 -5.88 -8.84 -9.03
CA ARG A 111 -6.35 -9.15 -10.40
C ARG A 111 -7.60 -8.38 -10.79
N LYS A 112 -8.54 -8.17 -9.86
CA LYS A 112 -9.76 -7.38 -10.10
C LYS A 112 -9.42 -5.91 -10.31
N GLN A 113 -8.60 -5.34 -9.43
CA GLN A 113 -8.12 -3.97 -9.55
C GLN A 113 -7.37 -3.77 -10.87
N ASP A 114 -6.49 -4.69 -11.24
CA ASP A 114 -5.76 -4.61 -12.52
C ASP A 114 -6.68 -4.61 -13.75
N LYS A 115 -7.85 -5.27 -13.65
CA LYS A 115 -8.83 -5.29 -14.73
C LYS A 115 -9.60 -3.97 -14.82
N GLU A 116 -9.81 -3.32 -13.69
CA GLU A 116 -10.66 -2.13 -13.56
C GLU A 116 -9.86 -0.84 -13.71
N PHE A 117 -8.69 -0.76 -13.07
CA PHE A 117 -7.84 0.42 -12.96
C PHE A 117 -6.41 0.18 -13.43
N GLY A 118 -6.14 -0.91 -14.15
CA GLY A 118 -4.77 -1.30 -14.52
C GLY A 118 -4.05 -0.27 -15.39
N ASP A 119 -4.76 0.33 -16.34
CA ASP A 119 -4.21 1.36 -17.23
C ASP A 119 -3.96 2.68 -16.50
N LEU A 120 -4.79 2.98 -15.49
CA LEU A 120 -4.63 4.15 -14.61
C LEU A 120 -3.43 3.98 -13.66
N LEU A 121 -3.41 2.89 -12.89
CA LEU A 121 -2.45 2.72 -11.81
C LEU A 121 -1.07 2.26 -12.32
N GLN A 122 -1.02 1.53 -13.44
CA GLN A 122 0.22 1.01 -14.04
C GLN A 122 1.12 0.15 -13.10
N LEU A 123 0.58 -0.34 -11.97
CA LEU A 123 1.34 -1.06 -10.94
C LEU A 123 1.78 -2.48 -11.33
N ARG A 124 1.16 -3.06 -12.37
CA ARG A 124 1.30 -4.49 -12.71
C ARG A 124 2.75 -4.91 -12.95
N GLN A 125 3.53 -4.04 -13.59
CA GLN A 125 4.93 -4.32 -13.93
C GLN A 125 5.83 -4.39 -12.69
N HIS A 126 5.45 -3.66 -11.64
CA HIS A 126 6.27 -3.44 -10.46
C HIS A 126 5.87 -4.31 -9.25
N ARG A 127 4.64 -4.82 -9.24
CA ARG A 127 4.08 -5.59 -8.12
C ARG A 127 4.81 -6.92 -7.86
N HIS A 128 5.35 -7.55 -8.90
CA HIS A 128 5.95 -8.89 -8.76
C HIS A 128 7.16 -8.89 -7.82
N GLY A 129 7.06 -9.63 -6.71
CA GLY A 129 8.12 -9.75 -5.72
C GLY A 129 8.12 -8.69 -4.62
N PHE A 130 7.28 -7.65 -4.73
CA PHE A 130 7.18 -6.63 -3.67
C PHE A 130 6.73 -7.24 -2.33
N GLY A 131 5.81 -8.21 -2.33
CA GLY A 131 5.42 -8.91 -1.10
C GLY A 131 6.59 -9.54 -0.34
N ARG A 132 7.58 -10.10 -1.06
CA ARG A 132 8.81 -10.61 -0.43
C ARG A 132 9.70 -9.49 0.10
N ILE A 133 9.78 -8.37 -0.64
CA ILE A 133 10.53 -7.18 -0.21
C ILE A 133 9.91 -6.61 1.06
N ALA A 134 8.60 -6.39 1.09
CA ALA A 134 7.87 -5.86 2.25
C ALA A 134 8.05 -6.77 3.48
N ALA A 135 7.91 -8.09 3.32
CA ALA A 135 8.15 -9.04 4.41
C ALA A 135 9.59 -9.00 4.93
N GLN A 136 10.59 -8.90 4.04
CA GLN A 136 11.98 -8.76 4.44
C GLN A 136 12.25 -7.42 5.15
N THR A 137 11.68 -6.33 4.65
CA THR A 137 11.79 -4.99 5.24
C THR A 137 11.23 -4.97 6.66
N ALA A 138 10.02 -5.49 6.86
CA ALA A 138 9.42 -5.59 8.19
C ALA A 138 10.31 -6.37 9.17
N LYS A 139 10.87 -7.50 8.72
CA LYS A 139 11.82 -8.32 9.50
C LYS A 139 13.14 -7.60 9.83
N GLN A 140 13.54 -6.59 9.07
CA GLN A 140 14.77 -5.84 9.34
C GLN A 140 14.56 -4.71 10.37
N VAL A 141 13.32 -4.21 10.47
CA VAL A 141 12.96 -3.15 11.41
C VAL A 141 12.70 -3.71 12.81
N ILE A 142 12.07 -4.88 12.87
CA ILE A 142 11.62 -5.56 14.09
C ILE A 142 12.60 -6.67 14.46
#